data_AF-A0A2D4NC95-F1
#
_entry.id   AF-A0A2D4NC95-F1
#
_cell.length_a   1.000
_cell.length_b   1.000
_cell.length_c   1.000
_cell.angle_alpha   90.00
_cell.angle_beta   90.00
_cell.angle_gamma   90.00
#
_symmetry.space_group_name_H-M   'P 1'
#
loop_
_entity.id
_entity.type
_entity.pdbx_description
1 polymer ?
#
loop_
_entity_poly.entity_id
_entity_poly.type
_entity_poly.pdbx_seq_one_letter_code
_entity_poly.pdbx_strand_id
1 'polypeptide(L)'
;RVHGASRPDSVAEGGAASPAGSSPPAFCRPAGSLCAVYSETMELADGVVYQEDPGGPGPAMMSERVSGLAGSIYREFERLIGRYDEEVVAELMPLVVAVLENLDSVCAHSQETSVELELLRDDNEQLLTQYEREKALRKQA
;
A
#
# COMPACT_ATOMS: atom_id res chain seq x y z
N ARG A 1 -49.96 -44.84 -62.99
CA ARG A 1 -48.61 -44.51 -63.51
C ARG A 1 -47.96 -43.61 -62.46
N VAL A 2 -46.88 -44.07 -61.81
CA VAL A 2 -46.06 -43.41 -60.77
C VAL A 2 -46.80 -42.68 -59.63
N HIS A 3 -46.81 -43.27 -58.43
CA HIS A 3 -46.88 -42.58 -57.14
C HIS A 3 -46.02 -43.36 -56.13
N GLY A 4 -44.81 -42.86 -55.89
CA GLY A 4 -44.00 -43.08 -54.69
C GLY A 4 -43.46 -41.71 -54.26
N ALA A 5 -42.80 -41.53 -53.12
CA ALA A 5 -42.55 -42.43 -51.99
C ALA A 5 -42.24 -41.56 -50.75
N SER A 6 -42.35 -42.16 -49.56
CA SER A 6 -41.65 -41.82 -48.32
C SER A 6 -41.61 -40.37 -47.75
N ARG A 7 -42.02 -40.29 -46.47
CA ARG A 7 -41.55 -39.36 -45.42
C ARG A 7 -40.00 -39.31 -45.35
N PRO A 8 -39.34 -38.31 -44.74
CA PRO A 8 -39.77 -37.55 -43.54
C PRO A 8 -39.51 -36.01 -43.67
N ASP A 9 -39.37 -35.15 -42.64
CA ASP A 9 -39.24 -35.32 -41.18
C ASP A 9 -39.79 -34.15 -40.32
N SER A 10 -39.45 -34.20 -39.04
CA SER A 10 -39.80 -33.43 -37.86
C SER A 10 -39.30 -31.97 -37.82
N VAL A 11 -40.13 -31.06 -37.30
CA VAL A 11 -39.78 -29.65 -37.07
C VAL A 11 -39.03 -29.53 -35.73
N ALA A 12 -37.79 -29.05 -35.77
CA ALA A 12 -36.96 -28.81 -34.58
C ALA A 12 -37.34 -27.49 -33.87
N GLU A 13 -37.16 -27.46 -32.54
CA GLU A 13 -37.48 -26.30 -31.70
C GLU A 13 -36.62 -25.06 -31.99
N GLY A 14 -37.19 -23.88 -31.76
CA GLY A 14 -36.52 -22.60 -31.89
C GLY A 14 -35.51 -22.34 -30.78
N GLY A 15 -34.25 -22.64 -31.03
CA GLY A 15 -33.14 -22.17 -30.18
C GLY A 15 -32.97 -20.65 -30.29
N ALA A 16 -33.04 -19.96 -29.16
CA ALA A 16 -32.76 -18.53 -29.08
C ALA A 16 -31.26 -18.26 -29.30
N ALA A 17 -30.89 -17.83 -30.51
CA ALA A 17 -29.52 -17.43 -30.82
C ALA A 17 -29.23 -16.03 -30.26
N SER A 18 -28.57 -15.97 -29.11
CA SER A 18 -28.02 -14.72 -28.55
C SER A 18 -27.01 -14.10 -29.53
N PRO A 19 -27.11 -12.80 -29.85
CA PRO A 19 -26.14 -12.13 -30.72
C PRO A 19 -24.86 -11.77 -29.95
N ALA A 20 -23.75 -11.82 -30.68
CA ALA A 20 -22.47 -11.18 -30.39
C ALA A 20 -21.81 -11.49 -29.01
N GLY A 21 -20.72 -12.25 -29.07
CA GLY A 21 -19.74 -12.26 -27.99
C GLY A 21 -19.14 -10.86 -27.81
N SER A 22 -19.57 -10.14 -26.78
CA SER A 22 -18.91 -8.95 -26.28
C SER A 22 -17.68 -9.35 -25.47
N SER A 23 -16.63 -9.78 -26.16
CA SER A 23 -15.28 -9.67 -25.62
C SER A 23 -15.08 -8.22 -25.17
N PRO A 24 -14.71 -7.93 -23.92
CA PRO A 24 -14.32 -6.58 -23.56
C PRO A 24 -13.16 -6.16 -24.47
N PRO A 25 -13.08 -4.89 -24.90
CA PRO A 25 -12.02 -4.47 -25.80
C PRO A 25 -10.67 -4.73 -25.12
N ALA A 26 -9.86 -5.61 -25.72
CA ALA A 26 -8.49 -5.89 -25.31
C ALA A 26 -7.54 -4.72 -25.67
N PHE A 27 -8.02 -3.49 -25.52
CA PHE A 27 -7.35 -2.23 -25.81
C PHE A 27 -6.94 -1.52 -24.51
N CYS A 28 -6.43 -2.32 -23.57
CA CYS A 28 -5.54 -1.92 -22.49
C CYS A 28 -4.62 -3.11 -22.22
N ARG A 29 -3.69 -3.38 -23.14
CA ARG A 29 -2.47 -4.11 -22.77
C ARG A 29 -1.71 -3.17 -21.82
N PRO A 30 -1.43 -3.54 -20.56
CA PRO A 30 -0.65 -2.69 -19.67
C PRO A 30 0.79 -2.69 -20.17
N ALA A 31 1.17 -1.64 -20.89
CA ALA A 31 2.56 -1.26 -21.00
C ALA A 31 2.98 -0.71 -19.63
N GLY A 32 3.62 -1.55 -18.82
CA GLY A 32 4.32 -1.15 -17.59
C GLY A 32 3.59 -0.18 -16.67
N SER A 33 2.33 -0.45 -16.31
CA SER A 33 1.55 0.42 -15.42
C SER A 33 2.29 0.67 -14.10
N LEU A 34 2.79 1.90 -13.92
CA LEU A 34 3.37 2.36 -12.65
C LEU A 34 2.39 2.17 -11.50
N CYS A 35 1.09 2.35 -11.75
CA CYS A 35 0.02 2.06 -10.80
C CYS A 35 0.01 0.59 -10.36
N ALA A 36 0.35 -0.40 -11.21
CA ALA A 36 0.43 -1.80 -10.79
C ALA A 36 1.61 -2.06 -9.85
N VAL A 37 2.79 -1.50 -10.16
CA VAL A 37 4.01 -1.64 -9.35
C VAL A 37 3.81 -1.09 -7.93
N TYR A 38 3.08 0.03 -7.79
CA TYR A 38 2.76 0.60 -6.49
C TYR A 38 1.53 -0.03 -5.80
N SER A 39 0.52 -0.49 -6.55
CA SER A 39 -0.64 -1.20 -5.97
C SER A 39 -0.22 -2.48 -5.26
N GLU A 40 0.69 -3.25 -5.87
CA GLU A 40 1.19 -4.50 -5.29
C GLU A 40 1.99 -4.26 -4.00
N THR A 41 2.53 -3.05 -3.78
CA THR A 41 3.15 -2.67 -2.50
C THR A 41 2.16 -2.28 -1.40
N MET A 42 0.92 -1.92 -1.74
CA MET A 42 -0.11 -1.56 -0.74
C MET A 42 -1.00 -2.75 -0.32
N GLU A 43 -1.13 -3.80 -1.14
CA GLU A 43 -1.97 -4.97 -0.80
C GLU A 43 -1.38 -5.91 0.27
N LEU A 44 -0.07 -5.83 0.59
CA LEU A 44 0.55 -6.65 1.65
C LEU A 44 0.27 -6.17 3.10
N ALA A 45 -0.53 -5.11 3.28
CA ALA A 45 -0.59 -4.37 4.56
C ALA A 45 -1.47 -4.98 5.68
N ASP A 46 -2.31 -5.99 5.42
CA ASP A 46 -3.38 -6.40 6.37
C ASP A 46 -3.12 -7.70 7.17
N GLY A 47 -1.87 -8.14 7.36
CA GLY A 47 -1.64 -9.24 8.31
C GLY A 47 -0.26 -9.88 8.40
N VAL A 48 0.64 -9.30 9.22
CA VAL A 48 1.65 -10.08 9.95
C VAL A 48 1.75 -9.57 11.39
N VAL A 49 1.46 -10.46 12.34
CA VAL A 49 1.64 -10.23 13.78
C VAL A 49 2.93 -10.95 14.21
N TYR A 50 3.95 -10.17 14.57
CA TYR A 50 5.26 -10.60 15.13
C TYR A 50 5.99 -11.77 14.43
N GLN A 51 6.91 -11.43 13.52
CA GLN A 51 8.20 -12.14 13.45
C GLN A 51 9.30 -11.25 12.88
N GLU A 52 10.34 -11.00 13.68
CA GLU A 52 11.59 -10.37 13.24
C GLU A 52 12.60 -11.46 12.84
N ASP A 53 13.01 -11.49 11.57
CA ASP A 53 14.42 -11.62 11.15
C ASP A 53 14.56 -11.20 9.65
N PRO A 54 15.65 -10.54 9.21
CA PRO A 54 15.63 -9.72 7.99
C PRO A 54 16.23 -10.40 6.76
N GLY A 55 15.51 -10.39 5.62
CA GLY A 55 15.95 -11.07 4.40
C GLY A 55 15.63 -10.40 3.06
N GLY A 56 14.96 -9.25 3.04
CA GLY A 56 14.69 -8.51 1.82
C GLY A 56 14.23 -7.08 2.11
N PRO A 57 14.51 -6.11 1.21
CA PRO A 57 14.01 -4.74 1.34
C PRO A 57 12.54 -4.70 0.92
N GLY A 58 11.67 -5.30 1.72
CA GLY A 58 10.27 -4.87 1.75
C GLY A 58 10.24 -3.40 2.16
N PRO A 59 9.34 -2.56 1.59
CA PRO A 59 9.26 -1.16 1.97
C PRO A 59 9.02 -1.10 3.48
N ALA A 60 9.91 -0.41 4.19
CA ALA A 60 9.74 -0.16 5.61
C ALA A 60 8.36 0.47 5.82
N MET A 61 7.62 0.01 6.84
CA MET A 61 6.24 0.42 7.06
C MET A 61 6.19 1.93 7.31
N MET A 62 5.84 2.70 6.27
CA MET A 62 5.77 4.15 6.37
C MET A 62 4.78 4.57 7.45
N SER A 63 5.12 5.63 8.18
CA SER A 63 4.25 6.22 9.19
C SER A 63 2.85 6.48 8.62
N GLU A 64 1.79 6.21 9.39
CA GLU A 64 0.39 6.44 9.00
C GLU A 64 0.14 7.85 8.42
N ARG A 65 0.90 8.85 8.91
CA ARG A 65 0.83 10.23 8.42
C ARG A 65 1.49 10.40 7.05
N VAL A 66 2.60 9.70 6.79
CA VAL A 66 3.33 9.72 5.52
C VAL A 66 2.57 8.92 4.47
N SER A 67 2.02 7.75 4.82
CA SER A 67 1.21 6.94 3.89
C SER A 67 -0.10 7.63 3.50
N GLY A 68 -0.79 8.30 4.43
CA GLY A 68 -1.97 9.13 4.13
C GLY A 68 -1.66 10.34 3.23
N LEU A 69 -0.49 10.95 3.39
CA LEU A 69 -0.01 12.02 2.51
C LEU A 69 0.34 11.48 1.12
N ALA A 70 1.08 10.37 1.05
CA ALA A 70 1.46 9.69 -0.18
C ALA A 70 0.23 9.33 -1.02
N GLY A 71 -0.76 8.65 -0.43
CA GLY A 71 -2.02 8.31 -1.11
C GLY A 71 -2.80 9.53 -1.60
N SER A 72 -2.72 10.65 -0.88
CA SER A 72 -3.35 11.92 -1.30
C SER A 72 -2.64 12.54 -2.51
N ILE A 73 -1.30 12.47 -2.57
CA ILE A 73 -0.49 12.97 -3.69
C ILE A 73 -0.67 12.08 -4.92
N TYR A 74 -0.58 10.75 -4.78
CA TYR A 74 -0.78 9.83 -5.91
C TYR A 74 -2.18 9.95 -6.54
N ARG A 75 -3.24 10.16 -5.73
CA ARG A 75 -4.59 10.43 -6.25
C ARG A 75 -4.76 11.80 -6.95
N GLU A 76 -3.83 12.74 -6.76
CA GLU A 76 -3.76 13.95 -7.59
C GLU A 76 -3.00 13.65 -8.90
N PHE A 77 -1.92 12.87 -8.84
CA PHE A 77 -1.17 12.45 -10.03
C PHE A 77 -2.03 11.64 -10.99
N GLU A 78 -2.85 10.68 -10.52
CA GLU A 78 -3.84 9.99 -11.36
C GLU A 78 -4.78 10.95 -12.11
N ARG A 79 -5.22 12.03 -11.45
CA ARG A 79 -6.08 13.05 -12.06
C ARG A 79 -5.34 13.96 -13.04
N LEU A 80 -4.04 14.18 -12.84
CA LEU A 80 -3.19 14.90 -13.79
C LEU A 80 -2.89 14.05 -15.03
N ILE A 81 -2.48 12.79 -14.86
CA ILE A 81 -2.27 11.81 -15.94
C ILE A 81 -3.54 11.72 -16.80
N GLY A 82 -4.70 11.56 -16.16
CA GLY A 82 -6.01 11.47 -16.83
C GLY A 82 -6.46 12.75 -17.57
N ARG A 83 -5.71 13.86 -17.49
CA ARG A 83 -5.98 15.11 -18.24
C ARG A 83 -4.84 15.59 -19.13
N TYR A 84 -3.60 15.26 -18.81
CA TYR A 84 -2.39 15.85 -19.40
C TYR A 84 -1.31 14.83 -19.80
N ASP A 85 -1.61 13.52 -19.69
CA ASP A 85 -0.71 12.39 -19.97
C ASP A 85 0.36 12.10 -18.89
N GLU A 86 0.96 10.91 -18.97
CA GLU A 86 1.89 10.34 -17.97
C GLU A 86 3.25 11.04 -17.94
N GLU A 87 3.71 11.54 -19.09
CA GLU A 87 5.01 12.24 -19.23
C GLU A 87 5.14 13.44 -18.27
N VAL A 88 4.03 14.11 -17.93
CA VAL A 88 4.00 15.27 -17.03
C VAL A 88 4.42 14.94 -15.60
N VAL A 89 4.21 13.69 -15.15
CA VAL A 89 4.59 13.25 -13.80
C VAL A 89 5.82 12.35 -13.77
N ALA A 90 6.32 11.89 -14.93
CA ALA A 90 7.42 10.93 -15.02
C ALA A 90 8.72 11.42 -14.31
N GLU A 91 9.11 12.68 -14.49
CA GLU A 91 10.28 13.27 -13.81
C GLU A 91 9.96 13.74 -12.37
N LEU A 92 8.69 14.00 -12.05
CA LEU A 92 8.25 14.47 -10.74
C LEU A 92 8.09 13.31 -9.72
N MET A 93 7.66 12.14 -10.19
CA MET A 93 7.52 10.92 -9.40
C MET A 93 8.75 10.59 -8.53
N PRO A 94 9.98 10.44 -9.08
CA PRO A 94 11.15 10.11 -8.26
C PRO A 94 11.49 11.19 -7.22
N LEU A 95 11.19 12.46 -7.50
CA LEU A 95 11.38 13.56 -6.53
C LEU A 95 10.38 13.47 -5.37
N VAL A 96 9.12 13.15 -5.66
CA VAL A 96 8.09 12.96 -4.62
C VAL A 96 8.36 11.71 -3.79
N VAL A 97 8.74 10.59 -4.41
CA VAL A 97 9.14 9.36 -3.72
C VAL A 97 10.31 9.65 -2.77
N ALA A 98 11.38 10.29 -3.26
CA ALA A 98 12.51 10.67 -2.43
C ALA A 98 12.12 11.61 -1.27
N VAL A 99 11.19 12.55 -1.47
CA VAL A 99 10.69 13.40 -0.39
C VAL A 99 9.90 12.60 0.65
N LEU A 100 9.05 11.65 0.23
CA LEU A 100 8.29 10.79 1.14
C LEU A 100 9.20 9.84 1.93
N GLU A 101 10.21 9.25 1.30
CA GLU A 101 11.24 8.42 1.94
C GLU A 101 12.06 9.22 2.97
N ASN A 102 12.48 10.45 2.62
CA ASN A 102 13.18 11.33 3.55
C ASN A 102 12.30 11.75 4.74
N LEU A 103 11.01 12.04 4.50
CA LEU A 103 10.05 12.34 5.57
C LEU A 103 9.87 11.15 6.51
N ASP A 104 9.75 9.94 5.96
CA ASP A 104 9.59 8.72 6.76
C ASP A 104 10.85 8.42 7.60
N SER A 105 12.03 8.56 7.01
CA SER A 105 13.31 8.44 7.72
C SER A 105 13.43 9.44 8.89
N VAL A 106 13.04 10.70 8.68
CA VAL A 106 13.03 11.72 9.73
C VAL A 106 11.96 11.43 10.79
N CYS A 107 10.80 10.89 10.42
CA CYS A 107 9.77 10.46 11.36
C CYS A 107 10.25 9.29 12.24
N ALA A 108 10.87 8.27 11.66
CA ALA A 108 11.42 7.13 12.38
C ALA A 108 12.52 7.57 13.37
N HIS A 109 13.49 8.37 12.92
CA HIS A 109 14.55 8.86 13.80
C HIS A 109 14.04 9.80 14.90
N SER A 110 13.02 10.62 14.61
CA SER A 110 12.35 11.43 15.63
C SER A 110 11.60 10.61 16.67
N GLN A 111 11.05 9.45 16.29
CA GLN A 111 10.38 8.53 17.22
C GLN A 111 11.41 7.83 18.11
N GLU A 112 12.48 7.30 17.51
CA GLU A 112 13.62 6.69 18.22
C GLU A 112 14.20 7.65 19.29
N THR A 113 14.51 8.88 18.89
CA THR A 113 15.03 9.93 19.80
C THR A 113 14.02 10.26 20.92
N SER A 114 12.72 10.23 20.63
CA SER A 114 11.69 10.49 21.64
C SER A 114 11.62 9.37 22.69
N VAL A 115 11.81 8.11 22.28
CA VAL A 115 11.83 6.95 23.18
C VAL A 115 13.11 6.94 24.02
N GLU A 116 14.27 7.26 23.44
CA GLU A 116 15.53 7.41 24.18
C GLU A 116 15.42 8.50 25.27
N LEU A 117 14.81 9.64 24.95
CA LEU A 117 14.57 10.72 25.91
C LEU A 117 13.61 10.33 27.05
N GLU A 118 12.65 9.42 26.81
CA GLU A 118 11.73 8.92 27.83
C GLU A 118 12.45 7.95 28.77
N LEU A 119 13.19 6.98 28.23
CA LEU A 119 14.05 6.06 29.00
C LEU A 119 15.04 6.81 29.91
N LEU A 120 15.73 7.83 29.39
CA LEU A 120 16.67 8.63 30.17
C LEU A 120 16.00 9.48 31.27
N ARG A 121 14.71 9.81 31.12
CA ARG A 121 13.93 10.51 32.16
C ARG A 121 13.53 9.55 33.28
N ASP A 122 13.03 8.37 32.93
CA ASP A 122 12.64 7.33 33.88
C ASP A 122 13.84 6.89 34.75
N ASP A 123 15.01 6.69 34.14
CA ASP A 123 16.26 6.41 34.86
C ASP A 123 16.65 7.55 35.81
N ASN A 124 16.44 8.80 35.40
CA ASN A 124 16.74 9.98 36.24
C ASN A 124 15.82 10.07 37.45
N GLU A 125 14.52 9.84 37.27
CA GLU A 125 13.53 9.83 38.35
C GLU A 125 13.79 8.70 39.36
N GLN A 126 14.17 7.51 38.87
CA GLN A 126 14.58 6.40 39.72
C GLN A 126 15.83 6.75 40.55
N LEU A 127 16.86 7.34 39.94
CA LEU A 127 18.08 7.77 40.62
C LEU A 127 17.80 8.86 41.67
N LEU A 128 16.95 9.84 41.37
CA LEU A 128 16.52 10.87 42.33
C LEU A 128 15.80 10.25 43.53
N THR A 129 14.84 9.36 43.28
CA THR A 129 14.07 8.66 44.34
C THR A 129 14.99 7.85 45.27
N GLN A 130 16.00 7.16 44.71
CA GLN A 130 16.99 6.43 45.49
C GLN A 130 17.87 7.36 46.32
N TYR A 131 18.38 8.44 45.71
CA TYR A 131 19.20 9.44 46.38
C TYR A 131 18.47 10.11 47.55
N GLU A 132 17.18 10.46 47.39
CA GLU A 132 16.39 11.05 48.47
C GLU A 132 16.19 10.09 49.64
N ARG A 133 15.92 8.81 49.37
CA ARG A 133 15.83 7.76 50.40
C ARG A 133 17.15 7.62 51.17
N GLU A 134 18.28 7.54 50.47
CA GLU A 134 19.60 7.39 51.09
C GLU A 134 19.98 8.64 51.92
N LYS A 135 19.66 9.83 51.41
CA LYS A 135 19.83 11.11 52.10
C LYS A 135 18.96 11.24 53.35
N ALA A 136 17.76 10.66 53.36
CA ALA A 136 16.89 10.61 54.54
C ALA A 136 17.47 9.68 55.62
N LEU A 137 17.94 8.49 55.24
CA LEU A 137 18.58 7.55 56.17
C LEU A 137 19.83 8.17 56.85
N ARG A 138 20.68 8.87 56.08
CA ARG A 138 21.85 9.60 56.62
C ARG A 138 21.52 10.78 57.55
N LYS A 139 20.26 11.22 57.61
CA LYS A 139 19.80 12.28 58.55
C LYS A 139 19.14 11.71 59.81
N GLN A 140 18.85 10.41 59.83
CA GLN A 140 18.18 9.71 60.95
C GLN A 140 19.17 8.92 61.82
N ALA A 141 20.43 8.81 61.38
CA ALA A 141 21.57 8.25 62.11
C ALA A 141 22.53 9.38 62.54
#